data_AF-A0A418WV66-F1
#
_entry.id   AF-A0A418WV66-F1
#
_cell.length_a   1.000
_cell.length_b   1.000
_cell.length_c   1.000
_cell.angle_alpha   90.00
_cell.angle_beta   90.00
_cell.angle_gamma   90.00
#
_symmetry.space_group_name_H-M   'P 1'
#
loop_
_entity.id
_entity.type
_entity.pdbx_description
1 polymer ?
#
loop_
_entity_poly.entity_id
_entity_poly.type
_entity_poly.pdbx_seq_one_letter_code
_entity_poly.pdbx_strand_id
1 'polypeptide(L)'
;MEQSKQQESERHDSLAKLLAMVEKAAQAIEQLQAKAELQHRRIMEFEQAESTLRQDAERYRRFRTYVQSLPESEGGFNAHGNSYASFDEAFDAAYAVIRKPE
;
A
#
# COMPACT_ATOMS: atom_id res chain seq x y z
N MET A 1 -3.43 38.42 54.47
CA MET A 1 -3.89 37.02 54.25
C MET A 1 -4.60 36.82 52.92
N GLU A 2 -5.23 37.84 52.31
CA GLU A 2 -5.94 37.68 51.03
C GLU A 2 -5.03 37.46 49.82
N GLN A 3 -3.86 38.12 49.76
CA GLN A 3 -2.89 37.94 48.66
C GLN A 3 -2.39 36.50 48.54
N SER A 4 -2.17 35.79 49.66
CA SER A 4 -1.72 34.39 49.64
C SER A 4 -2.79 33.46 49.08
N LYS A 5 -4.07 33.72 49.33
CA LYS A 5 -5.20 32.94 48.79
C LYS A 5 -5.38 33.15 47.29
N GLN A 6 -5.22 34.38 46.81
CA GLN A 6 -5.26 34.66 45.37
C GLN A 6 -4.10 33.98 44.62
N GLN A 7 -2.89 34.00 45.18
CA GLN A 7 -1.74 33.32 44.58
C GLN A 7 -1.87 31.79 44.56
N GLU A 8 -2.47 31.19 45.59
CA GLU A 8 -2.79 29.75 45.59
C GLU A 8 -3.86 29.39 44.55
N SER A 9 -4.89 30.22 44.40
CA SER A 9 -5.94 30.03 43.39
C SER A 9 -5.38 30.09 41.96
N GLU A 10 -4.53 31.08 41.65
CA GLU A 10 -3.89 31.22 40.34
C GLU A 10 -2.95 30.05 40.02
N ARG A 11 -2.23 29.54 41.03
CA ARG A 11 -1.38 28.35 40.89
C ARG A 11 -2.22 27.11 40.61
N HIS A 12 -3.34 26.92 41.31
CA HIS A 12 -4.27 25.82 41.08
C HIS A 12 -4.83 25.84 39.64
N ASP A 13 -5.23 27.01 39.14
CA ASP A 13 -5.76 27.17 37.79
C ASP A 13 -4.68 26.91 36.71
N SER A 14 -3.45 27.35 36.96
CA SER A 14 -2.32 27.07 36.07
C SER A 14 -1.99 25.58 36.01
N LEU A 15 -2.03 24.89 37.16
CA LEU A 15 -1.79 23.45 37.26
C LEU A 15 -2.89 22.65 36.56
N ALA A 16 -4.15 23.06 36.69
CA ALA A 16 -5.27 22.46 35.98
C ALA A 16 -5.15 22.60 34.45
N LYS A 17 -4.69 23.77 33.97
CA LYS A 17 -4.43 23.99 32.54
C LYS A 17 -3.27 23.12 32.03
N LEU A 18 -2.20 22.99 32.82
CA LEU A 18 -1.09 22.10 32.48
C LEU A 18 -1.52 20.65 32.40
N LEU A 19 -2.33 20.16 33.35
CA LEU A 19 -2.87 18.81 33.32
C LEU A 19 -3.72 18.57 32.07
N ALA A 20 -4.64 19.49 31.74
CA ALA A 20 -5.46 19.39 30.54
C ALA A 20 -4.62 19.40 29.24
N MET A 21 -3.53 20.18 29.20
CA MET A 21 -2.61 20.17 28.06
C MET A 21 -1.84 18.84 27.95
N VAL A 22 -1.39 18.29 29.07
CA VAL A 22 -0.69 17.00 29.10
C VAL A 22 -1.62 15.87 28.68
N GLU A 23 -2.86 15.83 29.19
CA GLU A 23 -3.85 14.83 28.77
C GLU A 23 -4.15 14.92 27.27
N LYS A 24 -4.32 16.14 26.75
CA LYS A 24 -4.53 16.34 25.31
C LYS A 24 -3.30 15.93 24.48
N ALA A 25 -2.09 16.19 24.98
CA ALA A 25 -0.87 15.77 24.33
C ALA A 25 -0.73 14.23 24.32
N ALA A 26 -1.06 13.57 25.43
CA ALA A 26 -1.05 12.11 25.53
C ALA A 26 -2.02 11.48 24.52
N GLN A 27 -3.26 11.98 24.45
CA GLN A 27 -4.24 11.52 23.45
C GLN A 27 -3.76 11.75 22.01
N ALA A 28 -3.13 12.88 21.73
CA ALA A 28 -2.58 13.16 20.40
C ALA A 28 -1.43 12.20 20.05
N ILE A 29 -0.56 11.88 21.02
CA ILE A 29 0.54 10.94 20.83
C ILE A 29 0.00 9.54 20.53
N GLU A 30 -0.99 9.06 21.29
CA GLU A 30 -1.63 7.75 21.06
C GLU A 30 -2.24 7.68 19.65
N GLN A 31 -2.92 8.74 19.21
CA GLN A 31 -3.48 8.78 17.85
C GLN A 31 -2.40 8.77 16.76
N LEU A 32 -1.29 9.48 16.97
CA LEU A 32 -0.18 9.49 16.02
C LEU A 32 0.52 8.13 15.96
N GLN A 33 0.69 7.45 17.09
CA GLN A 33 1.23 6.10 17.16
C GLN A 33 0.35 5.11 16.39
N ALA A 34 -0.96 5.12 16.62
CA ALA A 34 -1.90 4.26 15.89
C ALA A 34 -1.86 4.50 14.37
N LYS A 35 -1.74 5.78 13.95
CA LYS A 35 -1.60 6.12 12.52
C LYS A 35 -0.27 5.64 11.93
N ALA A 36 0.83 5.78 12.69
CA ALA A 36 2.14 5.31 12.26
C ALA A 36 2.16 3.79 12.09
N GLU A 37 1.57 3.04 13.02
CA GLU A 37 1.43 1.59 12.92
C GLU A 37 0.59 1.16 11.71
N LEU A 38 -0.50 1.87 11.42
CA LEU A 38 -1.33 1.62 10.24
C LEU A 38 -0.53 1.87 8.95
N GLN A 39 0.19 2.99 8.88
CA GLN A 39 1.04 3.31 7.73
C GLN A 39 2.14 2.27 7.54
N HIS A 40 2.76 1.83 8.63
CA HIS A 40 3.79 0.79 8.59
C HIS A 40 3.24 -0.54 8.05
N ARG A 41 2.04 -0.96 8.49
CA ARG A 41 1.37 -2.15 7.94
C ARG A 41 1.12 -2.03 6.43
N ARG A 42 0.61 -0.88 5.97
CA ARG A 42 0.37 -0.66 4.54
C ARG A 42 1.65 -0.68 3.72
N ILE A 43 2.75 -0.16 4.26
CA ILE A 43 4.07 -0.22 3.60
C ILE A 43 4.48 -1.68 3.43
N MET A 44 4.38 -2.51 4.48
CA MET A 44 4.71 -3.94 4.38
C MET A 44 3.82 -4.68 3.36
N GLU A 45 2.52 -4.37 3.32
CA GLU A 45 1.61 -4.93 2.31
C GLU A 45 2.03 -4.55 0.89
N PHE A 46 2.43 -3.29 0.66
CA PHE A 46 2.91 -2.85 -0.64
C PHE A 46 4.26 -3.47 -1.01
N GLU A 47 5.19 -3.60 -0.07
CA GLU A 47 6.47 -4.27 -0.30
C GLU A 47 6.27 -5.76 -0.66
N GLN A 48 5.32 -6.42 0.01
CA GLN A 48 4.95 -7.80 -0.31
C GLN A 48 4.33 -7.89 -1.71
N ALA A 49 3.38 -7.01 -2.03
CA ALA A 49 2.75 -6.97 -3.35
C ALA A 49 3.77 -6.68 -4.47
N GLU A 50 4.71 -5.76 -4.23
CA GLU A 50 5.80 -5.46 -5.18
C GLU A 50 6.68 -6.68 -5.40
N SER A 51 7.06 -7.39 -4.33
CA SER A 51 7.85 -8.62 -4.43
C SER A 51 7.15 -9.68 -5.27
N THR A 52 5.85 -9.90 -5.03
CA THR A 52 5.04 -10.81 -5.85
C THR A 52 4.99 -10.38 -7.31
N LEU A 53 4.72 -9.10 -7.58
CA LEU A 53 4.69 -8.57 -8.95
C LEU A 53 6.03 -8.71 -9.67
N ARG A 54 7.15 -8.52 -8.97
CA ARG A 54 8.49 -8.73 -9.53
C ARG A 54 8.70 -10.19 -9.93
N GLN A 55 8.32 -11.14 -9.06
CA GLN A 55 8.42 -12.57 -9.35
C GLN A 55 7.54 -12.97 -10.54
N ASP A 56 6.32 -12.45 -10.61
CA ASP A 56 5.40 -12.70 -11.73
C ASP A 56 5.94 -12.11 -13.03
N ALA A 57 6.51 -10.91 -13.00
CA ALA A 57 7.14 -10.29 -14.16
C ALA A 57 8.36 -11.11 -14.67
N GLU A 58 9.18 -11.64 -13.76
CA GLU A 58 10.29 -12.53 -14.12
C GLU A 58 9.80 -13.87 -14.71
N ARG A 59 8.75 -14.45 -14.12
CA ARG A 59 8.11 -15.65 -14.65
C ARG A 59 7.54 -15.41 -16.06
N TYR A 60 6.87 -14.27 -16.25
CA TYR A 60 6.35 -13.85 -17.55
C TYR A 60 7.47 -13.74 -18.59
N ARG A 61 8.57 -13.04 -18.26
CA ARG A 61 9.72 -12.90 -19.17
C ARG A 61 10.29 -14.25 -19.59
N ARG A 62 10.51 -15.15 -18.62
CA ARG A 62 11.00 -16.52 -18.91
C ARG A 62 10.05 -17.29 -19.81
N PHE A 63 8.75 -17.22 -19.53
CA PHE A 63 7.74 -17.90 -20.32
C PHE A 63 7.65 -17.34 -21.75
N ARG A 64 7.65 -16.02 -21.91
CA ARG A 64 7.69 -15.33 -23.20
C ARG A 64 8.90 -15.77 -24.02
N THR A 65 10.10 -15.76 -23.43
CA THR A 65 11.32 -16.21 -24.12
C THR A 65 11.24 -17.68 -24.53
N TYR A 66 10.74 -18.55 -23.66
CA TYR A 66 10.56 -19.96 -23.98
C TYR A 66 9.61 -20.14 -25.16
N VAL A 67 8.43 -19.52 -25.10
CA VAL A 67 7.40 -19.63 -26.14
C VAL A 67 7.89 -19.06 -27.48
N GLN A 68 8.64 -17.96 -27.47
CA GLN A 68 9.27 -17.40 -28.67
C GLN A 68 10.43 -18.23 -29.23
N SER A 69 11.00 -19.14 -28.44
CA SER A 69 12.05 -20.05 -28.91
C SER A 69 11.52 -21.31 -29.59
N LEU A 70 10.20 -21.54 -29.53
CA LEU A 70 9.55 -22.69 -30.15
C LEU A 70 9.38 -22.45 -31.66
N PRO A 71 9.68 -23.45 -32.52
CA PRO A 71 9.50 -23.34 -33.98
C PRO A 71 8.07 -22.96 -34.40
N GLU A 72 7.07 -23.41 -33.64
CA GLU A 72 5.65 -23.14 -33.89
C GLU A 72 5.29 -21.65 -33.72
N SER A 73 6.16 -20.85 -33.09
CA SER A 73 5.96 -19.41 -32.92
C SER A 73 6.16 -18.61 -34.21
N GLU A 74 6.80 -19.18 -35.24
CA GLU A 74 6.97 -18.52 -36.55
C GLU A 74 5.63 -18.30 -37.27
N GLY A 75 4.61 -19.10 -36.93
CA GLY A 75 3.25 -18.98 -37.45
C GLY A 75 2.34 -18.00 -36.70
N GLY A 76 2.86 -17.31 -35.66
CA GLY A 76 2.09 -16.45 -34.77
C GLY A 76 1.51 -17.20 -33.56
N PHE A 77 0.72 -16.49 -32.75
CA PHE A 77 0.20 -16.97 -31.47
C PHE A 77 -1.33 -16.95 -31.45
N ASN A 78 -1.96 -18.01 -30.93
CA ASN A 78 -3.42 -18.09 -30.90
C ASN A 78 -3.99 -17.85 -29.50
N ALA A 79 -5.02 -17.01 -29.38
CA ALA A 79 -5.82 -16.83 -28.17
C ALA A 79 -7.30 -16.62 -28.51
N HIS A 80 -8.20 -17.27 -27.75
CA HIS A 80 -9.66 -17.20 -27.95
C HIS A 80 -10.14 -17.41 -29.40
N GLY A 81 -9.45 -18.26 -30.16
CA GLY A 81 -9.77 -18.56 -31.57
C GLY A 81 -9.25 -17.53 -32.58
N ASN A 82 -8.52 -16.50 -32.15
CA ASN A 82 -7.86 -15.53 -33.02
C ASN A 82 -6.34 -15.76 -33.05
N SER A 83 -5.71 -15.42 -34.17
CA SER A 83 -4.24 -15.45 -34.33
C SER A 83 -3.67 -14.03 -34.22
N TYR A 84 -2.52 -13.91 -33.57
CA TYR A 84 -1.82 -12.68 -33.23
C TYR A 84 -0.37 -12.75 -33.69
N ALA A 85 0.18 -11.59 -34.06
CA ALA A 85 1.54 -11.50 -34.60
C ALA A 85 2.60 -11.65 -33.50
N SER A 86 2.25 -11.35 -32.24
CA SER A 86 3.16 -11.46 -31.11
C SER A 86 2.55 -12.18 -29.92
N PHE A 87 3.42 -12.73 -29.08
CA PHE A 87 3.03 -13.38 -27.84
C PHE A 87 2.33 -12.39 -26.89
N ASP A 88 2.81 -11.14 -26.83
CA ASP A 88 2.25 -10.12 -25.95
C ASP A 88 0.81 -9.79 -26.36
N GLU A 89 0.51 -9.69 -27.66
CA GLU A 89 -0.85 -9.48 -28.16
C GLU A 89 -1.78 -10.66 -27.86
N ALA A 90 -1.32 -11.90 -28.07
CA ALA A 90 -2.11 -13.08 -27.73
C ALA A 90 -2.35 -13.19 -26.22
N PHE A 91 -1.33 -12.87 -25.42
CA PHE A 91 -1.43 -12.86 -23.95
C PHE A 91 -2.41 -11.78 -23.47
N ASP A 92 -2.29 -10.55 -23.96
CA ASP A 92 -3.21 -9.48 -23.63
C ASP A 92 -4.64 -9.83 -24.03
N ALA A 93 -4.86 -10.43 -25.21
CA ALA A 93 -6.18 -10.90 -25.62
C ALA A 93 -6.72 -12.02 -24.72
N ALA A 94 -5.86 -12.96 -24.31
CA ALA A 94 -6.23 -14.05 -23.42
C ALA A 94 -6.71 -13.53 -22.04
N TYR A 95 -6.03 -12.52 -21.51
CA TYR A 95 -6.20 -12.01 -20.15
C TYR A 95 -6.98 -10.69 -20.04
N ALA A 96 -7.31 -10.02 -21.15
CA ALA A 96 -8.17 -8.82 -21.18
C ALA A 96 -9.56 -9.08 -20.60
N VAL A 97 -10.05 -10.33 -20.66
CA VAL A 97 -11.34 -10.75 -20.09
C VAL A 97 -11.33 -10.69 -18.56
N ILE A 98 -10.17 -10.81 -17.91
CA ILE A 98 -10.03 -10.81 -16.44
C ILE A 98 -9.98 -9.36 -15.89
N ARG A 99 -9.72 -8.36 -16.73
CA ARG A 99 -9.63 -6.93 -16.34
C ARG A 99 -10.94 -6.14 -16.47
N LYS A 100 -12.11 -6.78 -16.47
CA LYS A 100 -13.35 -6.02 -16.20
C LYS A 100 -13.55 -5.94 -14.68
N PRO A 101 -13.32 -4.78 -14.04
CA PRO A 101 -13.80 -4.58 -12.68
C PRO A 101 -15.33 -4.55 -12.73
N GLU A 102 -15.98 -5.35 -11.89
CA GLU A 102 -17.33 -5.04 -11.41
C GLU A 102 -17.29 -3.80 -10.51
#